data_AF-A0AAT9HZ18-F1
#
_entry.id   AF-A0AAT9HZ18-F1
#
_cell.length_a   1.000
_cell.length_b   1.000
_cell.length_c   1.000
_cell.angle_alpha   90.00
_cell.angle_beta   90.00
_cell.angle_gamma   90.00
#
_symmetry.space_group_name_H-M   'P 1'
#
loop_
_entity.id
_entity.type
_entity.pdbx_description
1 polymer ?
#
loop_
_entity_poly.entity_id
_entity_poly.type
_entity_poly.pdbx_seq_one_letter_code
_entity_poly.pdbx_strand_id
1 'polypeptide(L)'
;MRSPTTTPAPGTDQPGTRRNRGEGPHADFGRTAPLGPQDAAAARAREAAALGELYDRFASLVHGLAHRVVGDEHAADAVTRDVFAHVWAHPDSYDPRQEPLRTWLATLTSRLAVRRLRTTETAALARGGPGTPEDLERTVRHASVAARADYIVQSMPAPLRAALELAYFQRRDYRQTALDLGVTDDEARRRLRLGLQLLATAGDTEPPPGFGGAA
;
A
#
# COMPACT_ATOMS: atom_id res chain seq x y z
N MET A 1 33.60 10.83 64.29
CA MET A 1 32.53 11.85 64.27
C MET A 1 33.18 13.21 64.43
N ARG A 2 33.29 13.99 63.35
CA ARG A 2 33.79 15.37 63.39
C ARG A 2 32.87 16.26 62.58
N SER A 3 32.61 17.41 63.18
CA SER A 3 31.63 18.45 62.92
C SER A 3 31.86 19.26 61.63
N PRO A 4 30.92 20.15 61.27
CA PRO A 4 30.66 20.65 59.91
C PRO A 4 31.20 22.08 59.66
N THR A 5 30.83 22.65 58.50
CA THR A 5 30.40 24.07 58.28
C THR A 5 31.11 24.77 57.10
N THR A 6 30.34 24.95 56.01
CA THR A 6 30.09 26.20 55.24
C THR A 6 31.20 26.87 54.40
N THR A 7 31.02 26.77 53.06
CA THR A 7 30.87 27.84 52.02
C THR A 7 31.39 29.25 52.37
N PRO A 8 32.15 29.98 51.51
CA PRO A 8 31.69 30.34 50.15
C PRO A 8 32.74 30.48 49.02
N ALA A 9 32.23 30.50 47.79
CA ALA A 9 32.84 31.10 46.57
C ALA A 9 32.63 32.65 46.59
N PRO A 10 33.06 33.52 45.62
CA PRO A 10 33.42 33.24 44.22
C PRO A 10 34.53 34.11 43.57
N GLY A 11 34.85 33.77 42.30
CA GLY A 11 35.41 34.65 41.25
C GLY A 11 36.90 34.96 41.40
N THR A 12 37.74 35.09 40.38
CA THR A 12 37.68 35.23 38.91
C THR A 12 39.17 35.20 38.56
N ASP A 13 39.70 34.47 37.57
CA ASP A 13 39.74 34.90 36.18
C ASP A 13 40.84 34.07 35.51
N GLN A 14 40.54 33.27 34.50
CA GLN A 14 41.43 33.01 33.37
C GLN A 14 40.59 32.47 32.21
N PRO A 15 40.63 33.15 31.06
CA PRO A 15 40.99 32.47 29.83
C PRO A 15 41.96 33.33 29.00
N GLY A 16 43.05 32.78 28.46
CA GLY A 16 42.97 31.72 27.47
C GLY A 16 42.62 32.30 26.10
N THR A 17 43.63 32.86 25.42
CA THR A 17 43.79 32.94 23.96
C THR A 17 42.53 33.20 23.12
N ARG A 18 42.28 34.47 22.77
CA ARG A 18 41.43 34.84 21.63
C ARG A 18 42.06 34.33 20.32
N ARG A 19 41.59 33.18 19.83
CA ARG A 19 41.70 32.84 18.39
C ARG A 19 40.55 33.52 17.66
N ASN A 20 40.92 34.35 16.71
CA ASN A 20 40.02 35.08 15.84
C ASN A 20 39.16 34.10 15.03
N ARG A 21 37.86 34.37 14.99
CA ARG A 21 36.81 33.67 14.26
C ARG A 21 36.45 34.55 13.08
N GLY A 22 36.54 34.03 11.86
CA GLY A 22 35.95 34.67 10.69
C GLY A 22 36.38 33.99 9.40
N GLU A 23 35.40 33.54 8.62
CA GLU A 23 35.49 33.18 7.20
C GLU A 23 35.97 31.75 6.88
N GLY A 24 35.15 30.78 7.26
CA GLY A 24 34.98 29.56 6.47
C GLY A 24 34.07 29.84 5.26
N PRO A 25 34.27 29.15 4.11
CA PRO A 25 33.53 29.43 2.89
C PRO A 25 32.04 29.14 3.08
N HIS A 26 31.22 30.16 2.82
CA HIS A 26 29.79 29.99 2.61
C HIS A 26 29.57 28.96 1.50
N ALA A 27 29.14 27.76 1.87
CA ALA A 27 28.59 26.80 0.93
C ALA A 27 27.31 27.40 0.33
N ASP A 28 27.38 27.77 -0.95
CA ASP A 28 26.27 28.19 -1.80
C ASP A 28 25.29 27.02 -2.00
N PHE A 29 24.45 26.75 -1.01
CA PHE A 29 23.24 25.93 -1.16
C PHE A 29 22.14 26.83 -1.72
N GLY A 30 22.20 27.18 -3.00
CA GLY A 30 21.29 28.21 -3.47
C GLY A 30 21.24 28.52 -4.97
N ARG A 31 21.70 27.64 -5.85
CA ARG A 31 21.34 27.71 -7.28
C ARG A 31 21.35 26.29 -7.86
N THR A 32 20.19 25.64 -7.85
CA THR A 32 19.92 24.63 -8.87
C THR A 32 19.98 25.34 -10.21
N ALA A 33 21.12 25.24 -10.89
CA ALA A 33 21.20 25.65 -12.28
C ALA A 33 20.08 24.94 -13.04
N PRO A 34 19.32 25.64 -13.90
CA PRO A 34 18.30 24.99 -14.71
C PRO A 34 18.98 23.85 -15.50
N LEU A 35 18.46 22.64 -15.33
CA LEU A 35 18.96 21.46 -16.01
C LEU A 35 19.09 21.77 -17.50
N GLY A 36 20.24 21.48 -18.11
CA GLY A 36 20.40 21.64 -19.54
C GLY A 36 19.36 20.80 -20.29
N PRO A 37 19.02 21.12 -21.55
CA PRO A 37 18.03 20.35 -22.31
C PRO A 37 18.34 18.84 -22.37
N GLN A 38 19.63 18.48 -22.36
CA GLN A 38 20.10 17.09 -22.33
C GLN A 38 19.89 16.43 -20.96
N ASP A 39 20.15 17.14 -19.86
CA ASP A 39 19.93 16.63 -18.49
C ASP A 39 18.44 16.47 -18.18
N ALA A 40 17.61 17.41 -18.65
CA ALA A 40 16.15 17.32 -18.54
C ALA A 40 15.58 16.16 -19.38
N ALA A 41 16.14 15.90 -20.57
CA ALA A 41 15.75 14.76 -21.39
C ALA A 41 16.16 13.42 -20.75
N ALA A 42 17.37 13.33 -20.19
CA ALA A 42 17.83 12.14 -19.48
C ALA A 42 17.02 11.87 -18.20
N ALA A 43 16.66 12.91 -17.44
CA ALA A 43 15.78 12.79 -16.28
C ALA A 43 14.41 12.23 -16.67
N ARG A 44 13.76 12.79 -17.70
CA ARG A 44 12.47 12.29 -18.20
C ARG A 44 12.54 10.86 -18.73
N ALA A 45 13.63 10.48 -19.40
CA ALA A 45 13.83 9.12 -19.87
C ALA A 45 13.94 8.12 -18.70
N ARG A 46 14.62 8.51 -17.62
CA ARG A 46 14.72 7.69 -16.40
C ARG A 46 13.37 7.56 -15.68
N GLU A 47 12.61 8.65 -15.60
CA GLU A 47 11.26 8.63 -15.03
C GLU A 47 10.34 7.70 -15.84
N ALA A 48 10.37 7.79 -17.17
CA ALA A 48 9.59 6.93 -18.05
C ALA A 48 9.95 5.44 -17.90
N ALA A 49 11.24 5.12 -17.80
CA ALA A 49 11.70 3.74 -17.57
C ALA A 49 11.22 3.19 -16.21
N ALA A 50 11.29 4.01 -15.15
CA ALA A 50 10.81 3.62 -13.82
C ALA A 50 9.30 3.37 -13.80
N LEU A 51 8.51 4.17 -14.53
CA LEU A 51 7.08 3.91 -14.70
C LEU A 51 6.83 2.61 -15.49
N GLY A 52 7.63 2.33 -16.51
CA GLY A 52 7.55 1.08 -17.29
C GLY A 52 7.76 -0.15 -16.42
N GLU A 53 8.81 -0.17 -15.60
CA GLU A 53 9.06 -1.28 -14.65
C GLU A 53 7.93 -1.44 -13.64
N LEU A 54 7.36 -0.33 -13.17
CA LEU A 54 6.20 -0.35 -12.28
C LEU A 54 4.98 -0.97 -12.97
N TYR A 55 4.73 -0.56 -14.22
CA TYR A 55 3.64 -1.08 -15.03
C TYR A 55 3.78 -2.59 -15.24
N ASP A 56 4.93 -3.06 -15.73
CA ASP A 56 5.17 -4.48 -15.98
C ASP A 56 4.99 -5.34 -14.73
N ARG A 57 5.36 -4.80 -13.56
CA ARG A 57 5.27 -5.52 -12.29
C ARG A 57 3.85 -5.57 -11.71
N PHE A 58 3.04 -4.52 -11.88
CA PHE A 58 1.78 -4.37 -11.15
C PHE A 58 0.54 -4.26 -12.03
N ALA A 59 0.65 -4.15 -13.36
CA ALA A 59 -0.50 -4.02 -14.26
C ALA A 59 -1.50 -5.16 -14.08
N SER A 60 -1.05 -6.42 -14.01
CA SER A 60 -1.94 -7.56 -13.81
C SER A 60 -2.71 -7.52 -12.48
N LEU A 61 -2.06 -7.03 -11.41
CA LEU A 61 -2.72 -6.86 -10.11
C LEU A 61 -3.78 -5.76 -10.19
N VAL A 62 -3.40 -4.59 -10.73
CA VAL A 62 -4.28 -3.43 -10.85
C VAL A 62 -5.48 -3.77 -11.74
N HIS A 63 -5.24 -4.36 -12.90
CA HIS A 63 -6.29 -4.75 -13.83
C HIS A 63 -7.24 -5.79 -13.21
N GLY A 64 -6.70 -6.84 -12.56
CA GLY A 64 -7.53 -7.86 -11.91
C GLY A 64 -8.43 -7.28 -10.81
N LEU A 65 -7.90 -6.38 -9.97
CA LEU A 65 -8.69 -5.70 -8.95
C LEU A 65 -9.73 -4.75 -9.55
N ALA A 66 -9.36 -4.00 -10.59
CA ALA A 66 -10.28 -3.12 -11.28
C ALA A 66 -11.44 -3.92 -11.88
N HIS A 67 -11.14 -4.99 -12.62
CA HIS A 67 -12.11 -5.89 -13.23
C HIS A 67 -13.05 -6.51 -12.19
N ARG A 68 -12.52 -6.90 -11.02
CA ARG A 68 -13.35 -7.45 -9.93
C ARG A 68 -14.38 -6.45 -9.40
N VAL A 69 -14.06 -5.16 -9.45
CA VAL A 69 -14.97 -4.08 -9.02
C VAL A 69 -15.94 -3.68 -10.13
N VAL A 70 -15.46 -3.43 -11.35
CA VAL A 70 -16.28 -2.85 -12.43
C VAL A 70 -16.99 -3.90 -13.30
N GLY A 71 -16.53 -5.15 -13.31
CA GLY A 71 -17.16 -6.27 -14.04
C GLY A 71 -17.12 -6.17 -15.56
N ASP A 72 -16.38 -5.21 -16.12
CA ASP A 72 -16.27 -4.95 -17.56
C ASP A 72 -14.79 -4.74 -17.95
N GLU A 73 -14.36 -5.41 -19.03
CA GLU A 73 -12.96 -5.40 -19.49
C GLU A 73 -12.50 -4.00 -19.89
N HIS A 74 -13.31 -3.28 -20.67
CA HIS A 74 -12.96 -1.93 -21.13
C HIS A 74 -12.91 -0.92 -19.99
N ALA A 75 -13.81 -1.05 -19.01
CA ALA A 75 -13.79 -0.26 -17.81
C ALA A 75 -12.57 -0.59 -16.94
N ALA A 76 -12.18 -1.86 -16.83
CA ALA A 76 -11.00 -2.30 -16.09
C ALA A 76 -9.71 -1.73 -16.70
N ASP A 77 -9.59 -1.77 -18.03
CA ASP A 77 -8.49 -1.15 -18.77
C ASP A 77 -8.40 0.35 -18.51
N ALA A 78 -9.54 1.04 -18.56
CA ALA A 78 -9.60 2.47 -18.29
C ALA A 78 -9.15 2.80 -16.85
N VAL A 79 -9.63 2.04 -15.86
CA VAL A 79 -9.18 2.19 -14.46
C VAL A 79 -7.69 1.92 -14.33
N THR A 80 -7.17 0.90 -15.01
CA THR A 80 -5.74 0.57 -14.98
C THR A 80 -4.91 1.74 -15.49
N ARG A 81 -5.29 2.32 -16.63
CA ARG A 81 -4.64 3.52 -17.17
C ARG A 81 -4.74 4.70 -16.21
N ASP A 82 -5.91 4.93 -15.62
CA ASP A 82 -6.12 6.01 -14.64
C ASP A 82 -5.24 5.85 -13.39
N VAL A 83 -5.03 4.62 -12.91
CA VAL A 83 -4.12 4.32 -11.79
C VAL A 83 -2.70 4.73 -12.14
N PHE A 84 -2.13 4.24 -13.24
CA PHE A 84 -0.76 4.58 -13.60
C PHE A 84 -0.59 6.05 -14.00
N ALA A 85 -1.60 6.66 -14.61
CA ALA A 85 -1.63 8.11 -14.85
C ALA A 85 -1.63 8.90 -13.52
N HIS A 86 -2.34 8.42 -12.50
CA HIS A 86 -2.31 9.03 -11.17
C HIS A 86 -0.93 8.95 -10.52
N VAL A 87 -0.29 7.78 -10.58
CA VAL A 87 1.09 7.57 -10.08
C VAL A 87 2.06 8.52 -10.77
N TRP A 88 1.96 8.64 -12.09
CA TRP A 88 2.81 9.53 -12.87
C TRP A 88 2.61 11.01 -12.53
N ALA A 89 1.35 11.44 -12.39
CA ALA A 89 1.02 12.83 -12.11
C ALA A 89 1.28 13.24 -10.65
N HIS A 90 1.33 12.29 -9.72
CA HIS A 90 1.46 12.55 -8.28
C HIS A 90 2.49 11.62 -7.64
N PRO A 91 3.79 11.71 -7.99
CA PRO A 91 4.82 10.83 -7.44
C PRO A 91 4.94 10.93 -5.91
N ASP A 92 4.67 12.10 -5.34
CA ASP A 92 4.71 12.36 -3.89
C ASP A 92 3.51 11.79 -3.11
N SER A 93 2.53 11.21 -3.80
CA SER A 93 1.35 10.59 -3.16
C SER A 93 1.63 9.24 -2.51
N TYR A 94 2.81 8.66 -2.76
CA TYR A 94 3.27 7.40 -2.19
C TYR A 94 4.38 7.65 -1.16
N ASP A 95 4.18 7.15 0.06
CA ASP A 95 5.19 7.13 1.11
C ASP A 95 5.54 5.67 1.49
N PRO A 96 6.75 5.18 1.16
CA PRO A 96 7.17 3.82 1.48
C PRO A 96 7.31 3.55 2.99
N ARG A 97 7.32 4.58 3.83
CA ARG A 97 7.37 4.42 5.29
C ARG A 97 6.01 4.10 5.90
N GLN A 98 4.92 4.45 5.22
CA GLN A 98 3.56 4.24 5.71
C GLN A 98 2.99 2.91 5.26
N GLU A 99 3.16 2.57 3.97
CA GLU A 99 2.65 1.31 3.45
C GLU A 99 3.45 0.74 2.27
N PRO A 100 3.45 -0.60 2.09
CA PRO A 100 4.02 -1.22 0.91
C PRO A 100 3.33 -0.74 -0.37
N LEU A 101 4.12 -0.50 -1.43
CA LEU A 101 3.63 -0.02 -2.73
C LEU A 101 2.48 -0.88 -3.30
N ARG A 102 2.56 -2.21 -3.11
CA ARG A 102 1.52 -3.15 -3.54
C ARG A 102 0.17 -2.87 -2.85
N THR A 103 0.18 -2.59 -1.56
CA THR A 103 -1.03 -2.27 -0.77
C THR A 103 -1.58 -0.91 -1.15
N TRP A 104 -0.71 0.08 -1.33
CA TRP A 104 -1.10 1.42 -1.78
C TRP A 104 -1.76 1.36 -3.16
N LEU A 105 -1.16 0.65 -4.13
CA LEU A 105 -1.73 0.45 -5.47
C LEU A 105 -3.07 -0.27 -5.42
N ALA A 106 -3.21 -1.33 -4.63
CA ALA A 106 -4.48 -2.04 -4.48
C ALA A 106 -5.59 -1.12 -3.93
N THR A 107 -5.23 -0.27 -2.96
CA THR A 107 -6.13 0.71 -2.35
C THR A 107 -6.52 1.81 -3.35
N LEU A 108 -5.55 2.38 -4.05
CA LEU A 108 -5.79 3.37 -5.10
C LEU A 108 -6.69 2.82 -6.21
N THR A 109 -6.41 1.59 -6.67
CA THR A 109 -7.20 0.89 -7.68
C THR A 109 -8.65 0.74 -7.24
N SER A 110 -8.87 0.26 -6.01
CA SER A 110 -10.21 0.07 -5.46
C SER A 110 -10.98 1.38 -5.42
N ARG A 111 -10.34 2.48 -4.96
CA ARG A 111 -10.98 3.82 -4.94
C ARG A 111 -11.38 4.29 -6.34
N LEU A 112 -10.48 4.18 -7.32
CA LEU A 112 -10.72 4.63 -8.69
C LEU A 112 -11.78 3.76 -9.38
N ALA A 113 -11.74 2.45 -9.19
CA ALA A 113 -12.71 1.51 -9.72
C ALA A 113 -14.12 1.76 -9.15
N VAL A 114 -14.24 1.94 -7.82
CA VAL A 114 -15.51 2.28 -7.16
C VAL A 114 -16.06 3.61 -7.66
N ARG A 115 -15.20 4.63 -7.82
CA ARG A 115 -15.61 5.93 -8.37
C ARG A 115 -16.17 5.76 -9.78
N ARG A 116 -15.52 4.97 -10.62
CA ARG A 116 -15.98 4.68 -11.99
C ARG A 116 -17.31 3.93 -11.98
N LEU A 117 -17.40 2.84 -11.23
CA LEU A 117 -18.64 2.05 -11.08
C LEU A 117 -19.81 2.95 -10.66
N ARG A 118 -19.62 3.78 -9.62
CA ARG A 118 -20.64 4.74 -9.18
C ARG A 118 -21.05 5.71 -10.28
N THR A 119 -20.11 6.21 -11.07
CA THR A 119 -20.39 7.14 -12.17
C THR A 119 -21.20 6.45 -13.28
N THR A 120 -20.81 5.23 -13.66
CA THR A 120 -21.50 4.45 -14.69
C THR A 120 -22.93 4.10 -14.27
N GLU A 121 -23.09 3.58 -13.07
CA GLU A 121 -24.39 3.12 -12.56
C GLU A 121 -25.34 4.29 -12.26
N THR A 122 -24.84 5.40 -11.72
CA THR A 122 -25.69 6.61 -11.56
C THR A 122 -26.16 7.16 -12.90
N ALA A 123 -25.30 7.15 -13.93
CA ALA A 123 -25.69 7.52 -15.29
C ALA A 123 -26.67 6.52 -15.93
N ALA A 124 -26.62 5.24 -15.56
CA ALA A 124 -27.60 4.25 -15.99
C ALA A 124 -28.96 4.49 -15.32
N LEU A 125 -28.99 4.71 -14.01
CA LEU A 125 -30.21 5.04 -13.25
C LEU A 125 -30.88 6.32 -13.76
N ALA A 126 -30.09 7.38 -14.03
CA ALA A 126 -30.61 8.64 -14.56
C ALA A 126 -31.27 8.49 -15.94
N ARG A 127 -30.91 7.45 -16.70
CA ARG A 127 -31.51 7.11 -18.00
C ARG A 127 -32.71 6.15 -17.87
N GLY A 128 -33.21 5.92 -16.66
CA GLY A 128 -34.31 5.00 -16.40
C GLY A 128 -33.88 3.53 -16.36
N GLY A 129 -32.59 3.25 -16.13
CA GLY A 129 -32.10 1.90 -15.91
C GLY A 129 -32.71 1.25 -14.65
N PRO A 130 -32.70 -0.09 -14.57
CA PRO A 130 -33.25 -0.81 -13.42
C PRO A 130 -32.40 -0.58 -12.15
N GLY A 131 -33.07 -0.62 -10.98
CA GLY A 131 -32.41 -0.58 -9.67
C GLY A 131 -32.62 0.72 -8.90
N THR A 132 -32.10 0.75 -7.69
CA THR A 132 -32.13 1.91 -6.78
C THR A 132 -30.71 2.35 -6.41
N PRO A 133 -30.53 3.58 -5.89
CA PRO A 133 -29.26 3.99 -5.28
C PRO A 133 -28.77 3.03 -4.18
N GLU A 134 -29.68 2.41 -3.42
CA GLU A 134 -29.32 1.43 -2.39
C GLU A 134 -28.80 0.12 -2.97
N ASP A 135 -29.37 -0.34 -4.10
CA ASP A 135 -28.88 -1.52 -4.82
C ASP A 135 -27.48 -1.27 -5.37
N LEU A 136 -27.23 -0.07 -5.91
CA LEU A 136 -25.91 0.36 -6.34
C LEU A 136 -24.91 0.30 -5.18
N GLU A 137 -25.25 0.88 -4.03
CA GLU A 137 -24.36 0.83 -2.88
C GLU A 137 -24.06 -0.60 -2.43
N ARG A 138 -25.04 -1.50 -2.46
CA ARG A 138 -24.86 -2.92 -2.13
C ARG A 138 -23.90 -3.59 -3.10
N THR A 139 -24.08 -3.36 -4.40
CA THR A 139 -23.18 -3.89 -5.45
C THR A 139 -21.76 -3.37 -5.29
N VAL A 140 -21.59 -2.06 -5.08
CA VAL A 140 -20.28 -1.44 -4.84
C VAL A 140 -19.60 -2.06 -3.62
N ARG A 141 -20.32 -2.23 -2.50
CA ARG A 141 -19.78 -2.85 -1.29
C ARG A 141 -19.34 -4.28 -1.56
N HIS A 142 -20.20 -5.12 -2.16
CA HIS A 142 -19.87 -6.51 -2.46
C HIS A 142 -18.64 -6.64 -3.38
N ALA A 143 -18.57 -5.83 -4.43
CA ALA A 143 -17.48 -5.86 -5.38
C ALA A 143 -16.16 -5.40 -4.73
N SER A 144 -16.22 -4.37 -3.86
CA SER A 144 -15.06 -3.89 -3.10
C SER A 144 -14.53 -4.94 -2.12
N VAL A 145 -15.44 -5.61 -1.38
CA VAL A 145 -15.07 -6.70 -0.46
C VAL A 145 -14.46 -7.87 -1.21
N ALA A 146 -15.03 -8.24 -2.37
CA ALA A 146 -14.51 -9.32 -3.19
C ALA A 146 -13.09 -9.02 -3.71
N ALA A 147 -12.85 -7.84 -4.29
CA ALA A 147 -11.54 -7.43 -4.77
C ALA A 147 -10.49 -7.43 -3.66
N ARG A 148 -10.89 -6.97 -2.47
CA ARG A 148 -10.02 -6.92 -1.30
C ARG A 148 -9.72 -8.30 -0.72
N ALA A 149 -10.71 -9.20 -0.68
CA ALA A 149 -10.49 -10.59 -0.31
C ALA A 149 -9.51 -11.27 -1.27
N ASP A 150 -9.68 -11.07 -2.58
CA ASP A 150 -8.78 -11.61 -3.60
C ASP A 150 -7.35 -11.08 -3.40
N TYR A 151 -7.19 -9.78 -3.12
CA TYR A 151 -5.89 -9.18 -2.77
C TYR A 151 -5.24 -9.83 -1.54
N ILE A 152 -6.02 -10.02 -0.47
CA ILE A 152 -5.54 -10.62 0.78
C ILE A 152 -5.07 -12.04 0.52
N VAL A 153 -5.85 -12.87 -0.18
CA VAL A 153 -5.48 -14.24 -0.53
C VAL A 153 -4.18 -14.27 -1.33
N GLN A 154 -4.04 -13.39 -2.33
CA GLN A 154 -2.83 -13.34 -3.17
C GLN A 154 -1.59 -12.85 -2.42
N SER A 155 -1.77 -12.04 -1.37
CA SER A 155 -0.67 -11.47 -0.59
C SER A 155 -0.36 -12.25 0.69
N MET A 156 -1.15 -13.29 0.98
CA MET A 156 -1.00 -14.13 2.17
C MET A 156 0.20 -15.08 2.04
N PRO A 157 0.90 -15.41 3.15
CA PRO A 157 1.88 -16.47 3.16
C PRO A 157 1.35 -17.79 2.59
N ALA A 158 2.14 -18.42 1.72
CA ALA A 158 1.74 -19.65 1.02
C ALA A 158 1.19 -20.77 1.93
N PRO A 159 1.74 -21.02 3.15
CA PRO A 159 1.19 -22.04 4.05
C PRO A 159 -0.24 -21.74 4.53
N LEU A 160 -0.58 -20.47 4.74
CA LEU A 160 -1.93 -20.06 5.16
C LEU A 160 -2.90 -20.19 3.98
N ARG A 161 -2.50 -19.72 2.80
CA ARG A 161 -3.30 -19.82 1.58
C ARG A 161 -3.60 -21.29 1.23
N ALA A 162 -2.59 -22.17 1.26
CA ALA A 162 -2.77 -23.58 0.96
C ALA A 162 -3.78 -24.26 1.90
N ALA A 163 -3.75 -23.93 3.20
CA ALA A 163 -4.72 -24.44 4.16
C ALA A 163 -6.15 -23.97 3.83
N LEU A 164 -6.33 -22.69 3.49
CA LEU A 164 -7.63 -22.15 3.06
C LEU A 164 -8.14 -22.78 1.77
N GLU A 165 -7.27 -22.98 0.78
CA GLU A 165 -7.63 -23.60 -0.50
C GLU A 165 -8.14 -25.04 -0.31
N LEU A 166 -7.48 -25.84 0.52
CA LEU A 166 -7.91 -27.21 0.86
C LEU A 166 -9.27 -27.20 1.59
N ALA A 167 -9.43 -26.34 2.58
CA ALA A 167 -10.68 -26.27 3.33
C ALA A 167 -11.86 -25.78 2.47
N TYR A 168 -11.64 -24.76 1.62
CA TYR A 168 -12.70 -24.15 0.83
C TYR A 168 -13.04 -24.93 -0.44
N PHE A 169 -12.04 -25.20 -1.29
CA PHE A 169 -12.28 -25.84 -2.58
C PHE A 169 -12.44 -27.36 -2.47
N GLN A 170 -11.68 -27.99 -1.58
CA GLN A 170 -11.71 -29.44 -1.41
C GLN A 170 -12.59 -29.90 -0.24
N ARG A 171 -13.27 -28.95 0.44
CA ARG A 171 -14.20 -29.21 1.56
C ARG A 171 -13.56 -30.05 2.68
N ARG A 172 -12.24 -29.93 2.85
CA ARG A 172 -11.48 -30.67 3.87
C ARG A 172 -11.71 -30.10 5.25
N ASP A 173 -11.78 -30.98 6.24
CA ASP A 173 -11.67 -30.55 7.64
C ASP A 173 -10.20 -30.28 8.03
N TYR A 174 -9.98 -29.77 9.25
CA TYR A 174 -8.63 -29.42 9.71
C TYR A 174 -7.69 -30.63 9.82
N ARG A 175 -8.21 -31.85 10.07
CA ARG A 175 -7.40 -33.07 10.18
C ARG A 175 -6.96 -33.55 8.80
N GLN A 176 -7.88 -33.57 7.85
CA GLN A 176 -7.58 -33.89 6.46
C GLN A 176 -6.61 -32.88 5.86
N THR A 177 -6.80 -31.59 6.15
CA THR A 177 -5.87 -30.52 5.76
C THR A 177 -4.48 -30.72 6.37
N ALA A 178 -4.39 -31.17 7.63
CA ALA A 178 -3.12 -31.48 8.28
C ALA A 178 -2.38 -32.64 7.59
N LEU A 179 -3.11 -33.70 7.23
CA LEU A 179 -2.58 -34.84 6.48
C LEU A 179 -2.09 -34.43 5.09
N ASP A 180 -2.90 -33.68 4.34
CA ASP A 180 -2.58 -33.24 2.98
C ASP A 180 -1.36 -32.29 2.95
N LEU A 181 -1.16 -31.48 3.99
CA LEU A 181 -0.03 -30.55 4.12
C LEU A 181 1.19 -31.15 4.83
N GLY A 182 1.11 -32.36 5.38
CA GLY A 182 2.18 -32.97 6.17
C GLY A 182 2.52 -32.22 7.46
N VAL A 183 1.51 -31.65 8.14
CA VAL A 183 1.68 -30.88 9.39
C VAL A 183 0.82 -31.45 10.53
N THR A 184 0.96 -30.91 11.75
CA THR A 184 0.12 -31.31 12.89
C THR A 184 -1.28 -30.71 12.79
N ASP A 185 -2.28 -31.37 13.38
CA ASP A 185 -3.66 -30.88 13.50
C ASP A 185 -3.73 -29.46 14.07
N ASP A 186 -2.91 -29.17 15.09
CA ASP A 186 -2.85 -27.87 15.74
C ASP A 186 -2.30 -26.79 14.81
N GLU A 187 -1.28 -27.12 14.00
CA GLU A 187 -0.73 -26.19 13.02
C GLU A 187 -1.72 -25.92 11.89
N ALA A 188 -2.41 -26.95 11.38
CA ALA A 188 -3.47 -26.76 10.38
C ALA A 188 -4.60 -25.86 10.92
N ARG A 189 -5.05 -26.10 12.15
CA ARG A 189 -6.06 -25.26 12.82
C ARG A 189 -5.58 -23.82 12.99
N ARG A 190 -4.32 -23.63 13.38
CA ARG A 190 -3.71 -22.29 13.51
C ARG A 190 -3.67 -21.56 12.17
N ARG A 191 -3.27 -22.24 11.09
CA ARG A 191 -3.22 -21.68 9.74
C ARG A 191 -4.60 -21.24 9.24
N LEU A 192 -5.60 -22.11 9.38
CA LEU A 192 -6.99 -21.81 9.01
C LEU A 192 -7.52 -20.61 9.79
N ARG A 193 -7.31 -20.57 11.10
CA ARG A 193 -7.74 -19.45 11.94
C ARG A 193 -7.11 -18.14 11.51
N LEU A 194 -5.80 -18.11 11.32
CA LEU A 194 -5.08 -16.89 10.88
C LEU A 194 -5.52 -16.46 9.48
N GLY A 195 -5.69 -17.39 8.54
CA GLY A 195 -6.17 -17.09 7.20
C GLY A 195 -7.58 -16.49 7.18
N LEU A 196 -8.51 -17.06 7.97
CA LEU A 196 -9.87 -16.53 8.10
C LEU A 196 -9.91 -15.18 8.81
N GLN A 197 -9.06 -14.96 9.82
CA GLN A 197 -8.91 -13.66 10.48
C GLN A 197 -8.46 -12.58 9.49
N LEU A 198 -7.51 -12.90 8.61
CA LEU A 198 -7.09 -11.98 7.55
C LEU A 198 -8.24 -11.69 6.58
N LEU A 199 -8.97 -12.71 6.12
CA LEU A 199 -10.13 -12.52 5.24
C LEU A 199 -11.25 -11.71 5.88
N ALA A 200 -11.45 -11.81 7.20
CA ALA A 200 -12.44 -10.99 7.90
C ALA A 200 -12.17 -9.48 7.72
N THR A 201 -10.90 -9.08 7.66
CA THR A 201 -10.51 -7.67 7.40
C THR A 201 -10.82 -7.19 5.97
N ALA A 202 -11.31 -8.07 5.07
CA ALA A 202 -11.82 -7.67 3.77
C ALA A 202 -13.14 -6.89 3.87
N GLY A 203 -13.95 -7.19 4.89
CA GLY A 203 -15.21 -6.48 5.16
C GLY A 203 -15.03 -5.15 5.89
N ASP A 204 -13.88 -4.97 6.55
CA ASP A 204 -13.56 -3.78 7.29
C ASP A 204 -13.07 -2.66 6.36
N THR A 205 -13.46 -1.42 6.65
CA THR A 205 -13.10 -0.22 5.87
C THR A 205 -11.63 0.18 5.96
N GLU A 206 -10.86 -0.42 6.86
CA GLU A 206 -9.46 -0.09 7.15
C GLU A 206 -8.52 -0.86 6.21
N PRO A 207 -7.44 -0.31 5.62
CA PRO A 207 -6.52 -1.03 4.72
C PRO A 207 -5.99 -2.35 5.33
N PRO A 208 -5.76 -3.42 4.53
CA PRO A 208 -5.34 -4.69 5.11
C PRO A 208 -3.93 -4.49 5.65
N PRO A 209 -3.57 -5.09 6.81
CA PRO A 209 -2.26 -4.89 7.40
C PRO A 209 -1.17 -5.20 6.35
N GLY A 210 -0.30 -4.22 6.11
CA GLY A 210 0.79 -4.36 5.16
C GLY A 210 1.69 -5.51 5.58
N PHE A 211 1.79 -6.54 4.74
CA PHE A 211 2.74 -7.63 4.94
C PHE A 211 4.14 -7.11 4.58
N GLY A 212 4.82 -6.55 5.57
CA GLY A 212 6.27 -6.33 5.51
C GLY A 212 6.94 -7.69 5.39
N GLY A 213 7.45 -8.00 4.19
CA GLY A 213 8.26 -9.18 3.96
C GLY A 213 9.51 -9.10 4.82
N ALA A 214 9.67 -10.06 5.73
CA ALA A 214 10.97 -10.42 6.25
C ALA A 214 11.77 -11.01 5.10
N ALA A 215 12.76 -10.25 4.62
CA ALA A 215 13.93 -10.75 3.92
C ALA A 215 15.14 -10.50 4.83
#